data_AF-A0A9P9T9M6-F1
#
_entry.id   AF-A0A9P9T9M6-F1
#
_cell.length_a   1.000
_cell.length_b   1.000
_cell.length_c   1.000
_cell.angle_alpha   90.00
_cell.angle_beta   90.00
_cell.angle_gamma   90.00
#
_symmetry.space_group_name_H-M   'P 1'
#
loop_
_entity.id
_entity.type
_entity.pdbx_description
1 polymer ?
#
loop_
_entity_poly.entity_id
_entity_poly.type
_entity_poly.pdbx_seq_one_letter_code
_entity_poly.pdbx_strand_id
1 'polypeptide(L)'
;MLLTALASAPAALAHTVFTDFYVNGQPQGDGVAIRMNPNAATAGSPIASLDSDDMACNVGGTKGVSRVQSVPDGALLTFEIRSWADDPSKEPLDRGHKGPCAVYLKKVTSAIDDPGAGDGWFKLFDHGYDSSTDRWCTDEIIDNKGLFSVNLPKGLEGGYYLARPEILALHAANSGDPQFYTGCAQIFLESSGNLVPESTVSIPGYVAYGQPATSFDIYNTDNSKYTIPGPPVAKLAASGAASGASTQSSQSEGLKPEGCLVENANWCGKEVPSYSDEAGCWAAGENCYSQGEKCYESSPPTGNAGCELWQTKCKGIQDQCTAKNFNGPPNKNKVLTPEKNAIDVGKIMATVGGGIVDSPTPKTSATKKETTAAKPTPAAEAEEEYTAPEAPETPAKTTPAEAAAPKPTADDSYESEPETEKEDEKPATPAPAESPAYDAPVHTITVAPSAPGAPAPTDAPQVCPKGWKCVTETVIFTQTVYVTAEYDSYKRSNVHRRRHAHRH
;
A
#
# COMPACT_ATOMS: atom_id res chain seq x y z
N MET A 1 34.19 -32.57 18.87
CA MET A 1 33.46 -31.29 19.04
C MET A 1 32.50 -31.16 17.88
N LEU A 2 31.20 -31.33 18.12
CA LEU A 2 30.14 -31.15 17.13
C LEU A 2 29.95 -29.63 16.96
N LEU A 3 30.21 -29.08 15.77
CA LEU A 3 29.85 -27.70 15.46
C LEU A 3 28.41 -27.70 14.94
N THR A 4 27.49 -27.22 15.76
CA THR A 4 26.11 -26.91 15.40
C THR A 4 26.14 -25.66 14.50
N ALA A 5 25.82 -25.81 13.22
CA ALA A 5 25.50 -24.69 12.35
C ALA A 5 24.09 -24.19 12.74
N LEU A 6 23.99 -23.04 13.40
CA LEU A 6 22.72 -22.34 13.53
C LEU A 6 22.33 -21.86 12.13
N ALA A 7 21.40 -22.57 11.49
CA ALA A 7 20.62 -22.00 10.41
C ALA A 7 19.73 -20.91 11.01
N SER A 8 20.10 -19.65 10.83
CA SER A 8 19.20 -18.53 11.03
C SER A 8 18.10 -18.64 9.98
N ALA A 9 16.96 -19.24 10.36
CA ALA A 9 15.75 -19.13 9.56
C ALA A 9 15.42 -17.64 9.40
N PRO A 10 14.99 -17.18 8.22
CA PRO A 10 14.43 -15.84 8.10
C PRO A 10 13.28 -15.75 9.10
N ALA A 11 13.34 -14.77 10.01
CA ALA A 11 12.20 -14.43 10.82
C ALA A 11 11.08 -14.07 9.85
N ALA A 12 10.04 -14.90 9.76
CA ALA A 12 8.82 -14.51 9.08
C ALA A 12 8.32 -13.27 9.82
N LEU A 13 8.36 -12.11 9.16
CA LEU A 13 7.75 -10.89 9.65
C LEU A 13 6.25 -11.12 9.57
N ALA A 14 5.67 -11.57 10.68
CA ALA A 14 4.26 -11.92 10.74
C ALA A 14 3.32 -10.68 10.66
N HIS A 15 3.90 -9.49 10.66
CA HIS A 15 3.22 -8.21 10.75
C HIS A 15 2.98 -7.56 9.37
N THR A 16 2.23 -6.46 9.30
CA THR A 16 1.81 -5.86 8.02
C THR A 16 1.79 -4.33 8.05
N VAL A 17 1.92 -3.71 6.88
CA VAL A 17 1.85 -2.25 6.68
C VAL A 17 1.03 -1.92 5.43
N PHE A 18 0.32 -0.79 5.46
CA PHE A 18 -0.41 -0.25 4.31
C PHE A 18 0.55 0.49 3.37
N THR A 19 0.67 0.04 2.12
CA THR A 19 1.76 0.44 1.21
C THR A 19 1.33 1.20 -0.04
N ASP A 20 0.17 0.87 -0.58
CA ASP A 20 -0.45 1.55 -1.73
C ASP A 20 -1.97 1.58 -1.51
N PHE A 21 -2.66 2.38 -2.31
CA PHE A 21 -4.10 2.27 -2.46
C PHE A 21 -4.50 2.45 -3.93
N TYR A 22 -5.71 2.02 -4.25
CA TYR A 22 -6.26 2.08 -5.58
C TYR A 22 -7.57 2.85 -5.57
N VAL A 23 -7.78 3.61 -6.64
CA VAL A 23 -9.03 4.32 -6.90
C VAL A 23 -9.63 3.70 -8.16
N ASN A 24 -10.74 2.99 -8.02
CA ASN A 24 -11.38 2.24 -9.10
C ASN A 24 -10.40 1.29 -9.82
N GLY A 25 -9.56 0.61 -9.03
CA GLY A 25 -8.53 -0.32 -9.50
C GLY A 25 -7.26 0.32 -10.07
N GLN A 26 -7.19 1.66 -10.20
CA GLN A 26 -5.97 2.34 -10.62
C GLN A 26 -5.02 2.50 -9.43
N PRO A 27 -3.75 2.02 -9.49
CA PRO A 27 -2.80 2.20 -8.41
C PRO A 27 -2.39 3.66 -8.28
N GLN A 28 -2.32 4.16 -7.05
CA GLN A 28 -1.79 5.50 -6.79
C GLN A 28 -0.27 5.48 -6.69
N GLY A 29 0.30 4.33 -6.37
CA GLY A 29 1.72 4.03 -6.30
C GLY A 29 2.21 3.97 -4.86
N ASP A 30 3.13 3.06 -4.61
CA ASP A 30 3.85 2.86 -3.36
C ASP A 30 4.16 4.16 -2.60
N GLY A 31 3.55 4.32 -1.42
CA GLY A 31 3.70 5.44 -0.50
C GLY A 31 3.10 6.78 -0.97
N VAL A 32 2.52 6.87 -2.17
CA VAL A 32 1.92 8.10 -2.69
C VAL A 32 0.68 8.43 -1.88
N ALA A 33 0.65 9.63 -1.28
CA ALA A 33 -0.46 10.10 -0.45
C ALA A 33 -0.81 9.19 0.74
N ILE A 34 0.09 8.31 1.16
CA ILE A 34 -0.08 7.47 2.35
C ILE A 34 0.85 7.94 3.46
N ARG A 35 0.30 8.12 4.65
CA ARG A 35 1.04 8.30 5.90
C ARG A 35 1.43 6.93 6.44
N MET A 36 2.67 6.54 6.16
CA MET A 36 3.26 5.29 6.62
C MET A 36 4.23 5.53 7.77
N ASN A 37 4.50 4.51 8.57
CA ASN A 37 5.63 4.53 9.49
C ASN A 37 6.93 4.72 8.68
N PRO A 38 7.70 5.80 8.92
CA PRO A 38 8.88 6.11 8.11
C PRO A 38 10.06 5.15 8.36
N ASN A 39 10.04 4.39 9.45
CA ASN A 39 11.11 3.46 9.78
C ASN A 39 10.84 2.08 9.19
N ALA A 40 11.58 1.72 8.13
CA ALA A 40 11.44 0.45 7.43
C ALA A 40 11.57 -0.80 8.34
N ALA A 41 12.42 -0.75 9.36
CA ALA A 41 12.61 -1.88 10.28
C ALA A 41 11.39 -2.17 11.17
N THR A 42 10.56 -1.16 11.40
CA THR A 42 9.37 -1.23 12.26
C THR A 42 8.09 -0.90 11.51
N ALA A 43 8.14 -0.77 10.18
CA ALA A 43 7.02 -0.26 9.39
C ALA A 43 5.78 -1.15 9.51
N GLY A 44 6.03 -2.47 9.56
CA GLY A 44 4.99 -3.45 9.80
C GLY A 44 4.63 -3.68 11.26
N SER A 45 5.34 -3.10 12.24
CA SER A 45 5.06 -3.37 13.66
C SER A 45 3.65 -2.90 14.07
N PRO A 46 2.99 -3.61 15.02
CA PRO A 46 1.71 -3.15 15.54
C PRO A 46 1.85 -1.83 16.32
N ILE A 47 0.74 -1.12 16.46
CA ILE A 47 0.69 0.10 17.29
C ILE A 47 1.03 -0.25 18.75
N ALA A 48 1.98 0.48 19.32
CA ALA A 48 2.53 0.18 20.64
C ALA A 48 1.54 0.43 21.81
N SER A 49 0.57 1.32 21.63
CA SER A 49 -0.43 1.65 22.66
C SER A 49 -1.75 2.09 22.05
N LEU A 50 -2.87 1.57 22.59
CA LEU A 50 -4.22 1.96 22.20
C LEU A 50 -4.60 3.41 22.59
N ASP A 51 -3.83 4.03 23.49
CA ASP A 51 -4.03 5.41 23.94
C ASP A 51 -3.14 6.41 23.18
N SER A 52 -2.24 5.93 22.30
CA SER A 52 -1.33 6.78 21.52
C SER A 52 -2.05 7.47 20.35
N ASP A 53 -1.61 8.67 20.00
CA ASP A 53 -2.01 9.35 18.77
C ASP A 53 -1.67 8.53 17.51
N ASP A 54 -0.70 7.62 17.60
CA ASP A 54 -0.36 6.68 16.52
C ASP A 54 -1.53 5.76 16.14
N MET A 55 -2.53 5.58 17.02
CA MET A 55 -3.75 4.84 16.67
C MET A 55 -4.52 5.46 15.50
N ALA A 56 -4.38 6.76 15.26
CA ALA A 56 -5.08 7.42 14.16
C ALA A 56 -4.49 7.04 12.80
N CYS A 57 -3.18 7.21 12.61
CA CYS A 57 -2.54 7.09 11.29
C CYS A 57 -1.19 6.33 11.32
N ASN A 58 -0.95 5.52 12.35
CA ASN A 58 0.31 4.82 12.63
C ASN A 58 1.44 5.77 13.06
N VAL A 59 2.56 5.18 13.51
CA VAL A 59 3.76 5.88 13.98
C VAL A 59 4.23 6.89 12.93
N GLY A 60 4.36 8.16 13.33
CA GLY A 60 4.75 9.24 12.42
C GLY A 60 3.63 9.77 11.52
N GLY A 61 2.47 9.12 11.50
CA GLY A 61 1.31 9.51 10.70
C GLY A 61 0.53 10.72 11.23
N THR A 62 0.92 11.26 12.39
CA THR A 62 0.49 12.59 12.85
C THR A 62 1.06 13.73 12.02
N LYS A 63 2.03 13.44 11.14
CA LYS A 63 2.53 14.35 10.11
C LYS A 63 2.03 13.86 8.76
N GLY A 64 1.36 14.73 8.01
CA GLY A 64 0.95 14.41 6.65
C GLY A 64 2.12 14.36 5.67
N VAL A 65 1.84 13.75 4.51
CA VAL A 65 2.73 13.72 3.35
C VAL A 65 2.32 14.79 2.33
N SER A 66 3.22 15.13 1.40
CA SER A 66 3.00 16.26 0.49
C SER A 66 1.98 16.01 -0.63
N ARG A 67 1.43 14.79 -0.75
CA ARG A 67 0.48 14.43 -1.82
C ARG A 67 -0.88 14.10 -1.27
N VAL A 68 -1.91 14.53 -1.99
CA VAL A 68 -3.31 14.19 -1.73
C VAL A 68 -3.88 13.67 -3.04
N GLN A 69 -4.61 12.57 -2.99
CA GLN A 69 -5.15 11.96 -4.19
C GLN A 69 -6.60 12.35 -4.42
N SER A 70 -6.92 12.76 -5.65
CA SER A 70 -8.30 12.96 -6.06
C SER A 70 -9.04 11.62 -6.18
N VAL A 71 -10.23 11.55 -5.59
CA VAL A 71 -11.10 10.37 -5.54
C VAL A 71 -12.51 10.78 -5.97
N PRO A 72 -13.09 10.18 -7.02
CA PRO A 72 -14.47 10.44 -7.42
C PRO A 72 -15.50 10.01 -6.38
N ASP A 73 -16.66 10.68 -6.33
CA ASP A 73 -17.81 10.24 -5.54
C ASP A 73 -18.20 8.79 -5.86
N GLY A 74 -18.50 8.01 -4.81
CA GLY A 74 -18.85 6.60 -4.94
C GLY A 74 -17.73 5.68 -5.43
N ALA A 75 -16.47 6.14 -5.47
CA ALA A 75 -15.35 5.32 -5.94
C ALA A 75 -15.12 4.07 -5.08
N LEU A 76 -14.59 3.04 -5.72
CA LEU A 76 -14.02 1.88 -5.03
C LEU A 76 -12.62 2.27 -4.54
N LEU A 77 -12.43 2.22 -3.21
CA LEU A 77 -11.12 2.37 -2.58
C LEU A 77 -10.60 0.99 -2.19
N THR A 78 -9.39 0.67 -2.62
CA THR A 78 -8.69 -0.54 -2.22
C THR A 78 -7.41 -0.17 -1.51
N PHE A 79 -7.20 -0.66 -0.29
CA PHE A 79 -5.95 -0.48 0.45
C PHE A 79 -5.11 -1.74 0.32
N GLU A 80 -3.85 -1.59 -0.05
CA GLU A 80 -2.90 -2.71 -0.11
C GLU A 80 -2.14 -2.84 1.19
N ILE A 81 -2.11 -4.04 1.74
CA ILE A 81 -1.24 -4.41 2.85
C ILE A 81 -0.13 -5.35 2.39
N ARG A 82 1.08 -5.17 2.94
CA ARG A 82 2.23 -6.04 2.67
C ARG A 82 2.99 -6.33 3.96
N SER A 83 3.48 -7.56 4.14
CA SER A 83 4.42 -7.89 5.23
C SER A 83 5.85 -7.45 4.93
N TRP A 84 6.22 -7.45 3.65
CA TRP A 84 7.43 -6.81 3.13
C TRP A 84 7.02 -5.60 2.32
N ALA A 85 7.22 -4.41 2.88
CA ALA A 85 6.69 -3.17 2.32
C ALA A 85 7.14 -2.94 0.85
N ASP A 86 8.38 -3.34 0.54
CA ASP A 86 9.05 -3.20 -0.75
C ASP A 86 8.89 -4.40 -1.69
N ASP A 87 8.23 -5.48 -1.25
CA ASP A 87 8.07 -6.72 -2.04
C ASP A 87 6.62 -7.22 -2.05
N PRO A 88 5.78 -6.76 -3.01
CA PRO A 88 4.40 -7.21 -3.17
C PRO A 88 4.28 -8.68 -3.59
N SER A 89 5.37 -9.39 -3.90
CA SER A 89 5.32 -10.81 -4.24
C SER A 89 5.23 -11.73 -3.02
N LYS A 90 5.45 -11.17 -1.82
CA LYS A 90 5.41 -11.90 -0.55
C LYS A 90 3.99 -11.99 0.00
N GLU A 91 3.84 -12.83 1.03
CA GLU A 91 2.58 -12.89 1.76
C GLU A 91 2.26 -11.52 2.40
N PRO A 92 0.99 -11.09 2.38
CA PRO A 92 0.61 -9.75 2.83
C PRO A 92 0.47 -9.62 4.35
N LEU A 93 0.15 -10.73 5.02
CA LEU A 93 -0.08 -10.87 6.44
C LEU A 93 -0.02 -12.36 6.80
N ASP A 94 0.56 -12.70 7.95
CA ASP A 94 0.56 -14.08 8.44
C ASP A 94 -0.87 -14.56 8.76
N ARG A 95 -1.19 -15.79 8.37
CA ARG A 95 -2.55 -16.35 8.51
C ARG A 95 -3.00 -16.57 9.95
N GLY A 96 -2.06 -16.56 10.91
CA GLY A 96 -2.34 -16.56 12.34
C GLY A 96 -2.90 -15.24 12.86
N HIS A 97 -2.76 -14.13 12.13
CA HIS A 97 -3.28 -12.81 12.50
C HIS A 97 -4.79 -12.68 12.25
N LYS A 98 -5.55 -13.58 12.87
CA LYS A 98 -7.02 -13.60 12.81
C LYS A 98 -7.61 -12.42 13.55
N GLY A 99 -8.57 -11.75 12.94
CA GLY A 99 -9.34 -10.71 13.58
C GLY A 99 -10.12 -9.83 12.62
N PRO A 100 -10.83 -8.81 13.14
CA PRO A 100 -11.66 -7.95 12.32
C PRO A 100 -10.83 -6.94 11.52
N CYS A 101 -11.50 -6.29 10.59
CA CYS A 101 -11.00 -5.12 9.90
C CYS A 101 -12.07 -4.02 9.85
N ALA A 102 -11.64 -2.79 9.63
CA ALA A 102 -12.53 -1.64 9.47
C ALA A 102 -11.92 -0.60 8.54
N VAL A 103 -12.76 0.27 7.99
CA VAL A 103 -12.32 1.51 7.31
C VAL A 103 -13.04 2.68 7.94
N TYR A 104 -12.30 3.72 8.28
CA TYR A 104 -12.82 4.99 8.78
C TYR A 104 -12.46 6.12 7.83
N LEU A 105 -13.30 7.15 7.82
CA LEU A 105 -13.01 8.43 7.19
C LEU A 105 -13.05 9.53 8.24
N LYS A 106 -12.23 10.58 8.05
CA LYS A 106 -12.29 11.84 8.80
C LYS A 106 -12.29 12.99 7.82
N LYS A 107 -13.35 13.80 7.80
CA LYS A 107 -13.37 15.07 7.03
C LYS A 107 -12.41 16.03 7.71
N VAL A 108 -11.52 16.64 6.93
CA VAL A 108 -10.52 17.60 7.43
C VAL A 108 -10.52 18.86 6.58
N THR A 109 -9.92 19.93 7.10
CA THR A 109 -9.69 21.17 6.32
C THR A 109 -8.47 21.01 5.41
N SER A 110 -7.42 20.35 5.89
CA SER A 110 -6.22 20.00 5.12
C SER A 110 -5.88 18.54 5.39
N ALA A 111 -5.74 17.75 4.34
CA ALA A 111 -5.28 16.37 4.44
C ALA A 111 -3.75 16.28 4.64
N ILE A 112 -3.02 17.39 4.51
CA ILE A 112 -1.58 17.48 4.79
C ILE A 112 -1.32 17.91 6.24
N ASP A 113 -2.06 18.90 6.72
CA ASP A 113 -1.76 19.55 8.01
C ASP A 113 -2.54 18.95 9.19
N ASP A 114 -3.69 18.29 8.97
CA ASP A 114 -4.45 17.66 10.07
C ASP A 114 -3.67 16.46 10.64
N PRO A 115 -3.46 16.37 11.97
CA PRO A 115 -2.69 15.29 12.57
C PRO A 115 -3.41 13.94 12.58
N GLY A 116 -4.68 13.87 12.16
CA GLY A 116 -5.49 12.66 12.21
C GLY A 116 -6.03 12.34 13.60
N ALA A 117 -5.20 12.45 14.64
CA ALA A 117 -5.60 12.20 16.02
C ALA A 117 -6.75 13.11 16.50
N GLY A 118 -7.58 12.59 17.41
CA GLY A 118 -8.75 13.26 17.97
C GLY A 118 -10.08 12.91 17.29
N ASP A 119 -11.10 13.73 17.53
CA ASP A 119 -12.47 13.53 17.05
C ASP A 119 -12.62 13.78 15.54
N GLY A 120 -13.72 13.29 14.97
CA GLY A 120 -14.11 13.51 13.58
C GLY A 120 -14.11 12.25 12.71
N TRP A 121 -13.71 11.10 13.28
CA TRP A 121 -13.72 9.83 12.57
C TRP A 121 -15.11 9.22 12.55
N PHE A 122 -15.50 8.66 11.41
CA PHE A 122 -16.71 7.85 11.29
C PHE A 122 -16.39 6.56 10.56
N LYS A 123 -16.95 5.46 11.04
CA LYS A 123 -16.72 4.14 10.48
C LYS A 123 -17.51 4.01 9.18
N LEU A 124 -16.84 3.68 8.09
CA LEU A 124 -17.42 3.44 6.77
C LEU A 124 -17.79 1.97 6.55
N PHE A 125 -17.01 1.09 7.16
CA PHE A 125 -17.10 -0.35 6.96
C PHE A 125 -16.48 -1.05 8.17
N ASP A 126 -17.05 -2.19 8.55
CA ASP A 126 -16.37 -3.20 9.34
C ASP A 126 -16.75 -4.61 8.91
N HIS A 127 -15.85 -5.55 9.20
CA HIS A 127 -16.10 -6.97 9.04
C HIS A 127 -15.35 -7.75 10.13
N GLY A 128 -16.09 -8.58 10.85
CA GLY A 128 -15.61 -9.36 11.98
C GLY A 128 -15.37 -10.81 11.62
N TYR A 129 -15.95 -11.70 12.42
CA TYR A 129 -15.98 -13.14 12.14
C TYR A 129 -17.31 -13.52 11.48
N ASP A 130 -17.25 -14.27 10.38
CA ASP A 130 -18.41 -14.84 9.69
C ASP A 130 -18.55 -16.33 10.02
N SER A 131 -19.56 -16.65 10.84
CA SER A 131 -19.85 -18.03 11.24
C SER A 131 -20.32 -18.93 10.09
N SER A 132 -20.80 -18.35 8.98
CA SER A 132 -21.25 -19.13 7.82
C SER A 132 -20.10 -19.68 7.00
N THR A 133 -18.94 -19.02 7.05
CA THR A 133 -17.73 -19.41 6.33
C THR A 133 -16.59 -19.87 7.24
N ASP A 134 -16.70 -19.66 8.57
CA ASP A 134 -15.64 -19.87 9.56
C ASP A 134 -14.39 -19.05 9.24
N ARG A 135 -14.60 -17.76 8.95
CA ARG A 135 -13.54 -16.86 8.49
C ARG A 135 -13.60 -15.51 9.18
N TRP A 136 -12.42 -14.96 9.41
CA TRP A 136 -12.22 -13.58 9.83
C TRP A 136 -12.00 -12.67 8.62
N CYS A 137 -12.18 -11.36 8.80
CA CYS A 137 -11.83 -10.42 7.75
C CYS A 137 -10.38 -10.55 7.26
N THR A 138 -9.43 -10.74 8.17
CA THR A 138 -8.02 -10.91 7.77
C THR A 138 -7.80 -12.13 6.89
N ASP A 139 -8.56 -13.23 7.06
CA ASP A 139 -8.49 -14.38 6.17
C ASP A 139 -8.89 -13.98 4.74
N GLU A 140 -9.91 -13.14 4.58
CA GLU A 140 -10.37 -12.67 3.27
C GLU A 140 -9.38 -11.70 2.62
N ILE A 141 -8.76 -10.80 3.39
CA ILE A 141 -7.71 -9.89 2.90
C ILE A 141 -6.49 -10.69 2.42
N ILE A 142 -6.07 -11.70 3.19
CA ILE A 142 -4.94 -12.58 2.82
C ILE A 142 -5.25 -13.32 1.53
N ASP A 143 -6.43 -13.93 1.42
CA ASP A 143 -6.82 -14.65 0.20
C ASP A 143 -7.02 -13.71 -1.00
N ASN A 144 -7.30 -12.43 -0.76
CA ASN A 144 -7.32 -11.37 -1.76
C ASN A 144 -5.94 -10.69 -1.96
N LYS A 145 -4.85 -11.39 -1.62
CA LYS A 145 -3.45 -10.93 -1.83
C LYS A 145 -3.14 -9.57 -1.20
N GLY A 146 -3.71 -9.30 -0.03
CA GLY A 146 -3.48 -8.04 0.70
C GLY A 146 -4.35 -6.88 0.24
N LEU A 147 -5.26 -7.09 -0.71
CA LEU A 147 -6.16 -6.04 -1.20
C LEU A 147 -7.43 -5.97 -0.34
N PHE A 148 -7.57 -4.88 0.40
CA PHE A 148 -8.74 -4.56 1.21
C PHE A 148 -9.60 -3.52 0.48
N SER A 149 -10.65 -3.97 -0.20
CA SER A 149 -11.50 -3.15 -1.07
C SER A 149 -12.85 -2.79 -0.42
N VAL A 150 -13.21 -1.50 -0.38
CA VAL A 150 -14.51 -0.98 0.07
C VAL A 150 -15.02 0.12 -0.86
N ASN A 151 -16.33 0.21 -1.05
CA ASN A 151 -16.93 1.32 -1.79
C ASN A 151 -17.12 2.54 -0.89
N LEU A 152 -16.82 3.72 -1.42
CA LEU A 152 -17.31 4.96 -0.82
C LEU A 152 -18.82 5.08 -1.04
N PRO A 153 -19.60 5.54 -0.04
CA PRO A 153 -20.97 5.95 -0.23
C PRO A 153 -21.05 7.12 -1.21
N LYS A 154 -22.01 7.06 -2.14
CA LYS A 154 -22.31 8.19 -3.01
C LYS A 154 -22.93 9.34 -2.22
N GLY A 155 -22.62 10.57 -2.62
CA GLY A 155 -23.21 11.79 -2.07
C GLY A 155 -22.62 12.22 -0.73
N LEU A 156 -21.50 11.63 -0.29
CA LEU A 156 -20.70 12.19 0.81
C LEU A 156 -20.31 13.64 0.51
N GLU A 157 -20.18 14.47 1.53
CA GLU A 157 -19.71 15.85 1.37
C GLU A 157 -18.34 15.90 0.67
N GLY A 158 -18.18 16.75 -0.35
CA GLY A 158 -16.89 16.90 -1.05
C GLY A 158 -15.81 17.58 -0.20
N GLY A 159 -14.54 17.30 -0.51
CA GLY A 159 -13.38 17.98 0.08
C GLY A 159 -12.31 17.02 0.63
N TYR A 160 -11.44 17.51 1.50
CA TYR A 160 -10.35 16.71 2.06
C TYR A 160 -10.81 15.71 3.13
N TYR A 161 -10.27 14.51 3.05
CA TYR A 161 -10.43 13.44 4.04
C TYR A 161 -9.12 12.72 4.31
N LEU A 162 -9.04 12.14 5.52
CA LEU A 162 -8.13 11.03 5.80
C LEU A 162 -8.94 9.72 5.74
N ALA A 163 -8.43 8.73 5.02
CA ALA A 163 -9.00 7.40 4.93
C ALA A 163 -8.12 6.38 5.65
N ARG A 164 -8.67 5.72 6.66
CA ARG A 164 -7.94 4.89 7.62
C ARG A 164 -8.43 3.44 7.54
N PRO A 165 -7.73 2.54 6.84
CA PRO A 165 -7.92 1.11 7.00
C PRO A 165 -7.34 0.63 8.33
N GLU A 166 -7.97 -0.37 8.91
CA GLU A 166 -7.62 -0.95 10.20
C GLU A 166 -7.72 -2.46 10.16
N ILE A 167 -6.73 -3.12 10.75
CA ILE A 167 -6.75 -4.53 11.12
C ILE A 167 -6.46 -4.63 12.62
N LEU A 168 -7.22 -5.45 13.32
CA LEU A 168 -6.92 -5.87 14.69
C LEU A 168 -6.61 -7.37 14.67
N ALA A 169 -5.37 -7.76 14.93
CA ALA A 169 -5.00 -9.16 15.12
C ALA A 169 -5.20 -9.58 16.58
N LEU A 170 -5.91 -10.70 16.77
CA LEU A 170 -6.37 -11.17 18.08
C LEU A 170 -5.57 -12.37 18.62
N HIS A 171 -4.55 -12.83 17.90
CA HIS A 171 -3.79 -14.04 18.26
C HIS A 171 -3.13 -13.97 19.65
N ALA A 172 -2.83 -12.77 20.14
CA ALA A 172 -2.28 -12.53 21.47
C ALA A 172 -3.20 -11.68 22.37
N ALA A 173 -4.44 -11.39 21.93
CA ALA A 173 -5.38 -10.53 22.66
C ALA A 173 -5.77 -11.11 24.03
N ASN A 174 -5.94 -12.44 24.14
CA ASN A 174 -6.23 -13.10 25.42
C ASN A 174 -5.09 -12.98 26.46
N SER A 175 -3.89 -12.60 26.02
CA SER A 175 -2.71 -12.35 26.85
C SER A 175 -2.48 -10.86 27.09
N GLY A 176 -3.44 -10.00 26.72
CA GLY A 176 -3.37 -8.56 26.89
C GLY A 176 -2.61 -7.83 25.78
N ASP A 177 -2.30 -8.49 24.65
CA ASP A 177 -1.59 -7.90 23.50
C ASP A 177 -2.47 -7.92 22.22
N PRO A 178 -3.55 -7.11 22.16
CA PRO A 178 -4.27 -6.86 20.92
C PRO A 178 -3.40 -6.01 19.97
N GLN A 179 -3.22 -6.47 18.73
CA GLN A 179 -2.31 -5.83 17.79
C GLN A 179 -3.06 -5.09 16.69
N PHE A 180 -2.98 -3.76 16.70
CA PHE A 180 -3.56 -2.93 15.65
C PHE A 180 -2.54 -2.62 14.55
N TYR A 181 -2.99 -2.71 13.30
CA TYR A 181 -2.27 -2.28 12.11
C TYR A 181 -3.14 -1.27 11.37
N THR A 182 -2.60 -0.08 11.13
CA THR A 182 -3.32 1.01 10.45
C THR A 182 -2.36 1.88 9.64
N GLY A 183 -2.92 2.86 8.95
CA GLY A 183 -2.26 3.89 8.16
C GLY A 183 -3.33 4.88 7.68
N CYS A 184 -2.94 5.98 7.03
CA CYS A 184 -3.89 6.93 6.48
C CYS A 184 -3.56 7.29 5.04
N ALA A 185 -4.52 7.11 4.13
CA ALA A 185 -4.48 7.72 2.81
C ALA A 185 -5.06 9.15 2.88
N GLN A 186 -4.41 10.08 2.19
CA GLN A 186 -4.83 11.47 2.07
C GLN A 186 -5.62 11.63 0.77
N ILE A 187 -6.92 11.92 0.89
CA ILE A 187 -7.80 11.98 -0.28
C ILE A 187 -8.52 13.33 -0.38
N PHE A 188 -8.79 13.75 -1.60
CA PHE A 188 -9.72 14.81 -1.94
C PHE A 188 -10.92 14.17 -2.63
N LEU A 189 -12.07 14.16 -1.98
CA LEU A 189 -13.30 13.60 -2.51
C LEU A 189 -13.98 14.59 -3.46
N GLU A 190 -14.03 14.24 -4.74
CA GLU A 190 -14.75 14.95 -5.78
C GLU A 190 -16.23 14.60 -5.73
N SER A 191 -16.96 15.29 -4.85
CA SER A 191 -18.40 15.10 -4.67
C SER A 191 -19.12 16.44 -4.55
N SER A 192 -20.32 16.51 -5.14
CA SER A 192 -21.28 17.61 -4.93
C SER A 192 -22.32 17.27 -3.86
N GLY A 193 -22.19 16.11 -3.22
CA GLY A 193 -23.06 15.64 -2.16
C GLY A 193 -22.93 16.45 -0.87
N ASN A 194 -23.83 16.18 0.06
CA ASN A 194 -23.93 16.84 1.35
C ASN A 194 -24.19 15.87 2.50
N LEU A 195 -23.98 14.57 2.28
CA LEU A 195 -24.12 13.56 3.31
C LEU A 195 -22.94 13.62 4.28
N VAL A 196 -23.26 13.72 5.56
CA VAL A 196 -22.33 13.74 6.68
C VAL A 196 -22.70 12.65 7.69
N PRO A 197 -21.75 12.11 8.47
CA PRO A 197 -22.07 11.16 9.52
C PRO A 197 -22.93 11.81 10.61
N GLU A 198 -23.94 11.10 11.12
CA GLU A 198 -24.77 11.57 12.24
C GLU A 198 -23.97 11.70 13.55
N SER A 199 -22.85 10.98 13.67
CA SER A 199 -21.95 11.03 14.81
C SER A 199 -20.52 10.67 14.41
N THR A 200 -19.56 11.16 15.18
CA THR A 200 -18.13 10.85 15.03
C THR A 200 -17.57 10.30 16.34
N VAL A 201 -16.37 9.74 16.26
CA VAL A 201 -15.58 9.28 17.41
C VAL A 201 -14.16 9.83 17.36
N SER A 202 -13.52 9.83 18.53
CA SER A 202 -12.09 10.10 18.65
C SER A 202 -11.23 8.87 18.43
N ILE A 203 -10.12 9.04 17.70
CA ILE A 203 -9.04 8.06 17.60
C ILE A 203 -7.74 8.78 18.01
N PRO A 204 -7.05 8.37 19.08
CA PRO A 204 -7.41 7.31 20.04
C PRO A 204 -8.68 7.63 20.85
N GLY A 205 -9.25 6.62 21.52
CA GLY A 205 -10.33 6.78 22.50
C GLY A 205 -11.55 5.88 22.35
N TYR A 206 -11.86 5.38 21.14
CA TYR A 206 -13.01 4.48 20.94
C TYR A 206 -12.78 3.04 21.43
N VAL A 207 -11.53 2.67 21.68
CA VAL A 207 -11.11 1.33 22.08
C VAL A 207 -10.10 1.43 23.22
N ALA A 208 -10.12 0.44 24.12
CA ALA A 208 -9.23 0.36 25.27
C ALA A 208 -8.83 -1.09 25.56
N TYR A 209 -7.76 -1.29 26.33
CA TYR A 209 -7.33 -2.61 26.77
C TYR A 209 -8.35 -3.26 27.70
N GLY A 210 -8.41 -4.59 27.69
CA GLY A 210 -9.29 -5.39 28.56
C GLY A 210 -10.78 -5.33 28.21
N GLN A 211 -11.16 -4.68 27.12
CA GLN A 211 -12.54 -4.69 26.61
C GLN A 211 -12.82 -6.02 25.90
N PRO A 212 -14.09 -6.46 25.80
CA PRO A 212 -14.43 -7.73 25.16
C PRO A 212 -13.83 -7.91 23.76
N ALA A 213 -13.70 -6.82 23.00
CA ALA A 213 -13.12 -6.83 21.65
C ALA A 213 -11.58 -6.92 21.61
N THR A 214 -10.89 -6.51 22.68
CA THR A 214 -9.42 -6.42 22.77
C THR A 214 -8.79 -7.46 23.69
N SER A 215 -9.60 -8.22 24.43
CA SER A 215 -9.16 -9.35 25.26
C SER A 215 -9.78 -10.69 24.81
N PHE A 216 -10.29 -10.76 23.59
CA PHE A 216 -11.01 -11.93 23.08
C PHE A 216 -10.07 -13.13 22.87
N ASP A 217 -10.46 -14.31 23.36
CA ASP A 217 -9.72 -15.56 23.15
C ASP A 217 -10.29 -16.32 21.95
N ILE A 218 -9.65 -16.14 20.79
CA ILE A 218 -10.04 -16.79 19.52
C ILE A 218 -9.85 -18.31 19.50
N TYR A 219 -9.16 -18.88 20.49
CA TYR A 219 -8.84 -20.31 20.55
C TYR A 219 -9.81 -21.08 21.43
N ASN A 220 -10.30 -20.46 22.51
CA ASN A 220 -11.12 -21.10 23.53
C ASN A 220 -12.54 -20.52 23.63
N THR A 221 -12.84 -19.44 22.90
CA THR A 221 -14.17 -18.86 22.82
C THR A 221 -14.81 -19.17 21.47
N ASP A 222 -16.12 -19.33 21.46
CA ASP A 222 -16.89 -19.36 20.22
C ASP A 222 -16.76 -18.00 19.49
N ASN A 223 -16.04 -18.00 18.36
CA ASN A 223 -15.74 -16.81 17.56
C ASN A 223 -17.00 -16.06 17.09
N SER A 224 -18.15 -16.73 16.99
CA SER A 224 -19.42 -16.07 16.63
C SER A 224 -19.90 -15.04 17.68
N LYS A 225 -19.30 -15.06 18.87
CA LYS A 225 -19.56 -14.09 19.94
C LYS A 225 -18.67 -12.85 19.88
N TYR A 226 -17.75 -12.79 18.92
CA TYR A 226 -16.88 -11.65 18.76
C TYR A 226 -17.69 -10.38 18.46
N THR A 227 -17.40 -9.30 19.19
CA THR A 227 -17.99 -7.98 18.94
C THR A 227 -16.90 -7.06 18.42
N ILE A 228 -17.14 -6.47 17.24
CA ILE A 228 -16.21 -5.53 16.60
C ILE A 228 -16.10 -4.26 17.48
N PRO A 229 -14.88 -3.72 17.72
CA PRO A 229 -14.71 -2.51 18.49
C PRO A 229 -15.20 -1.26 17.74
N GLY A 230 -15.44 -0.18 18.51
CA GLY A 230 -15.77 1.14 17.98
C GLY A 230 -17.25 1.35 17.64
N PRO A 231 -17.57 2.49 17.02
CA PRO A 231 -18.95 2.83 16.69
C PRO A 231 -19.52 1.87 15.65
N PRO A 232 -20.84 1.76 15.50
CA PRO A 232 -21.43 1.10 14.32
C PRO A 232 -20.99 1.82 13.04
N VAL A 233 -21.14 1.15 11.89
CA VAL A 233 -20.99 1.83 10.59
C VAL A 233 -21.92 3.03 10.52
N ALA A 234 -21.37 4.16 10.09
CA ALA A 234 -22.01 5.46 10.20
C ALA A 234 -23.30 5.52 9.40
N LYS A 235 -24.35 6.05 10.05
CA LYS A 235 -25.53 6.54 9.35
C LYS A 235 -25.19 7.91 8.78
N LEU A 236 -25.53 8.11 7.52
CA LEU A 236 -25.26 9.32 6.79
C LEU A 236 -26.56 10.08 6.58
N ALA A 237 -26.56 11.37 6.91
CA ALA A 237 -27.71 12.25 6.75
C ALA A 237 -27.30 13.49 5.96
N ALA A 238 -28.25 14.05 5.21
CA ALA A 238 -28.03 15.32 4.54
C ALA A 238 -27.78 16.41 5.59
N SER A 239 -26.70 17.18 5.44
CA SER A 239 -26.45 18.32 6.31
C SER A 239 -27.59 19.34 6.18
N GLY A 240 -28.21 19.70 7.32
CA GLY A 240 -29.31 20.67 7.38
C GLY A 240 -28.92 22.12 7.05
N ALA A 241 -27.65 22.37 6.75
CA ALA A 241 -27.18 23.65 6.27
C ALA A 241 -27.53 23.81 4.78
N ALA A 242 -28.64 24.51 4.51
CA ALA A 242 -28.98 24.98 3.18
C ALA A 242 -27.81 25.81 2.60
N SER A 243 -27.24 25.34 1.49
CA SER A 243 -26.61 26.16 0.45
C SER A 243 -25.71 27.31 0.98
N GLY A 244 -24.57 26.96 1.58
CA GLY A 244 -23.61 27.96 2.06
C GLY A 244 -22.29 27.36 2.53
N ALA A 245 -21.46 26.95 1.57
CA ALA A 245 -20.05 26.58 1.69
C ALA A 245 -19.70 25.26 2.40
N SER A 246 -19.52 24.19 1.62
CA SER A 246 -18.23 23.51 1.66
C SER A 246 -17.29 24.31 0.75
N THR A 247 -16.35 25.03 1.35
CA THR A 247 -15.46 25.99 0.65
C THR A 247 -14.39 25.30 -0.22
N GLN A 248 -14.52 23.98 -0.46
CA GLN A 248 -13.50 23.15 -1.07
C GLN A 248 -14.07 22.32 -2.23
N SER A 249 -14.61 23.01 -3.23
CA SER A 249 -15.08 22.39 -4.48
C SER A 249 -13.94 21.91 -5.39
N SER A 250 -12.69 22.23 -5.06
CA SER A 250 -11.51 21.89 -5.84
C SER A 250 -10.31 21.61 -4.95
N GLN A 251 -9.47 20.67 -5.37
CA GLN A 251 -8.22 20.36 -4.69
C GLN A 251 -7.22 21.52 -4.85
N SER A 252 -6.83 22.15 -3.74
CA SER A 252 -5.84 23.23 -3.66
C SER A 252 -4.47 22.81 -3.11
N GLU A 253 -4.39 21.69 -2.39
CA GLU A 253 -3.16 21.13 -1.83
C GLU A 253 -2.92 19.69 -2.27
N GLY A 254 -1.67 19.24 -2.14
CA GLY A 254 -1.29 17.85 -2.38
C GLY A 254 -1.23 17.43 -3.85
N LEU A 255 -1.34 18.39 -4.76
CA LEU A 255 -1.28 18.12 -6.20
C LEU A 255 0.09 17.54 -6.57
N LYS A 256 0.08 16.63 -7.56
CA LYS A 256 1.32 16.21 -8.23
C LYS A 256 2.04 17.45 -8.76
N PRO A 257 3.31 17.69 -8.41
CA PRO A 257 4.04 18.82 -8.95
C PRO A 257 4.04 18.79 -10.49
N GLU A 258 3.75 19.93 -11.11
CA GLU A 258 3.84 20.07 -12.57
C GLU A 258 5.27 19.77 -13.04
N GLY A 259 5.40 19.10 -14.19
CA GLY A 259 6.68 18.71 -14.75
C GLY A 259 7.36 17.53 -14.04
N CYS A 260 6.60 16.74 -13.28
CA CYS A 260 7.15 15.55 -12.63
C CYS A 260 7.60 14.50 -13.63
N LEU A 261 8.91 14.26 -13.71
CA LEU A 261 9.49 13.26 -14.59
C LEU A 261 9.56 11.89 -13.93
N VAL A 262 9.86 11.87 -12.64
CA VAL A 262 9.97 10.66 -11.83
C VAL A 262 9.30 10.87 -10.48
N GLU A 263 8.47 9.92 -10.08
CA GLU A 263 7.89 9.81 -8.74
C GLU A 263 8.57 8.69 -7.95
N ASN A 264 8.87 8.96 -6.68
CA ASN A 264 9.15 7.94 -5.68
C ASN A 264 8.31 8.30 -4.45
N ALA A 265 7.20 7.59 -4.25
CA ALA A 265 6.15 8.01 -3.31
C ALA A 265 5.79 9.49 -3.50
N ASN A 266 5.97 10.30 -2.46
CA ASN A 266 5.60 11.72 -2.47
C ASN A 266 6.68 12.63 -3.08
N TRP A 267 7.87 12.11 -3.36
CA TRP A 267 8.95 12.84 -4.02
C TRP A 267 8.75 12.90 -5.53
N CYS A 268 9.20 14.01 -6.13
CA CYS A 268 9.09 14.26 -7.55
C CYS A 268 10.37 14.87 -8.13
N GLY A 269 10.98 14.18 -9.10
CA GLY A 269 12.13 14.67 -9.87
C GLY A 269 11.69 15.62 -10.98
N LYS A 270 12.25 16.82 -10.98
CA LYS A 270 11.97 17.87 -11.99
C LYS A 270 13.13 18.01 -12.96
N GLU A 271 12.82 18.40 -14.19
CA GLU A 271 13.83 18.57 -15.23
C GLU A 271 14.98 19.50 -14.78
N VAL A 272 16.20 19.11 -15.14
CA VAL A 272 17.41 19.87 -14.83
C VAL A 272 17.59 21.02 -15.85
N PRO A 273 18.39 22.05 -15.53
CA PRO A 273 18.70 23.10 -16.48
C PRO A 273 19.23 22.55 -17.81
N SER A 274 18.80 23.17 -18.92
CA SER A 274 19.38 22.88 -20.23
C SER A 274 20.79 23.43 -20.33
N TYR A 275 21.64 22.75 -21.08
CA TYR A 275 23.04 23.13 -21.24
C TYR A 275 23.49 23.00 -22.69
N SER A 276 24.42 23.87 -23.07
CA SER A 276 25.07 23.95 -24.39
C SER A 276 26.60 24.08 -24.27
N ASP A 277 27.14 24.07 -23.04
CA ASP A 277 28.55 24.21 -22.73
C ASP A 277 28.96 23.31 -21.55
N GLU A 278 30.27 23.22 -21.31
CA GLU A 278 30.84 22.33 -20.29
C GLU A 278 30.36 22.70 -18.88
N ALA A 279 30.38 23.99 -18.54
CA ALA A 279 29.98 24.48 -17.22
C ALA A 279 28.50 24.15 -16.93
N GLY A 280 27.61 24.40 -17.88
CA GLY A 280 26.19 24.08 -17.78
C GLY A 280 25.93 22.58 -17.68
N CYS A 281 26.72 21.75 -18.37
CA CYS A 281 26.60 20.29 -18.31
C CYS A 281 26.86 19.78 -16.88
N TRP A 282 27.99 20.20 -16.29
CA TRP A 282 28.34 19.79 -14.93
C TRP A 282 27.38 20.36 -13.88
N ALA A 283 26.93 21.60 -14.03
CA ALA A 283 25.92 22.19 -13.15
C ALA A 283 24.56 21.47 -13.22
N ALA A 284 24.14 21.04 -14.42
CA ALA A 284 22.93 20.24 -14.59
C ALA A 284 23.08 18.84 -13.97
N GLY A 285 24.27 18.23 -14.06
CA GLY A 285 24.60 16.98 -13.39
C GLY A 285 24.52 17.10 -11.86
N GLU A 286 25.16 18.11 -11.29
CA GLU A 286 25.11 18.41 -9.85
C GLU A 286 23.67 18.63 -9.37
N ASN A 287 22.88 19.43 -10.10
CA ASN A 287 21.47 19.62 -9.81
C ASN A 287 20.69 18.30 -9.83
N CYS A 288 20.98 17.42 -10.79
CA CYS A 288 20.36 16.10 -10.87
C CYS A 288 20.66 15.26 -9.63
N TYR A 289 21.93 15.14 -9.27
CA TYR A 289 22.34 14.33 -8.12
C TYR A 289 21.81 14.89 -6.79
N SER A 290 21.80 16.21 -6.61
CA SER A 290 21.19 16.84 -5.42
C SER A 290 19.68 16.57 -5.31
N GLN A 291 18.97 16.53 -6.43
CA GLN A 291 17.57 16.08 -6.43
C GLN A 291 17.45 14.60 -6.03
N GLY A 292 18.38 13.76 -6.51
CA GLY A 292 18.43 12.33 -6.19
C GLY A 292 18.70 12.04 -4.72
N GLU A 293 19.60 12.78 -4.07
CA GLU A 293 19.85 12.66 -2.63
C GLU A 293 18.56 12.83 -1.82
N LYS A 294 17.79 13.89 -2.12
CA LYS A 294 16.48 14.13 -1.49
C LYS A 294 15.46 13.02 -1.75
N CYS A 295 15.55 12.36 -2.89
CA CYS A 295 14.71 11.19 -3.18
C CYS A 295 15.02 10.04 -2.21
N TYR A 296 16.30 9.71 -2.05
CA TYR A 296 16.73 8.65 -1.14
C TYR A 296 16.45 8.98 0.32
N GLU A 297 16.69 10.22 0.75
CA GLU A 297 16.38 10.69 2.11
C GLU A 297 14.88 10.59 2.46
N SER A 298 14.01 10.77 1.47
CA SER A 298 12.55 10.73 1.65
C SER A 298 11.91 9.40 1.23
N SER A 299 12.71 8.37 0.94
CA SER A 299 12.19 7.08 0.50
C SER A 299 11.43 6.37 1.62
N PRO A 300 10.18 5.94 1.38
CA PRO A 300 9.41 5.20 2.37
C PRO A 300 9.90 3.74 2.47
N PRO A 301 9.34 2.96 3.42
CA PRO A 301 9.59 1.52 3.53
C PRO A 301 9.29 0.71 2.26
N THR A 302 8.43 1.20 1.37
CA THR A 302 8.14 0.55 0.08
C THR A 302 9.29 0.64 -0.92
N GLY A 303 10.38 1.34 -0.58
CA GLY A 303 11.60 1.37 -1.37
C GLY A 303 11.80 2.65 -2.17
N ASN A 304 12.73 2.57 -3.11
CA ASN A 304 13.36 3.72 -3.76
C ASN A 304 13.50 3.55 -5.29
N ALA A 305 12.66 2.72 -5.92
CA ALA A 305 12.73 2.42 -7.35
C ALA A 305 12.67 3.69 -8.22
N GLY A 306 11.90 4.71 -7.81
CA GLY A 306 11.91 6.00 -8.50
C GLY A 306 13.25 6.74 -8.37
N CYS A 307 13.92 6.63 -7.23
CA CYS A 307 15.24 7.23 -7.04
C CYS A 307 16.30 6.57 -7.92
N GLU A 308 16.23 5.24 -8.11
CA GLU A 308 17.13 4.51 -9.03
C GLU A 308 16.92 4.92 -10.50
N LEU A 309 15.66 5.11 -10.92
CA LEU A 309 15.33 5.66 -12.24
C LEU A 309 15.88 7.08 -12.42
N TRP A 310 15.78 7.90 -11.38
CA TRP A 310 16.35 9.25 -11.39
C TRP A 310 17.88 9.22 -11.47
N GLN A 311 18.54 8.35 -10.71
CA GLN A 311 19.98 8.16 -10.75
C GLN A 311 20.46 7.76 -12.15
N THR A 312 19.69 6.96 -12.88
CA THR A 312 19.97 6.62 -14.28
C THR A 312 19.96 7.85 -15.18
N LYS A 313 19.02 8.79 -14.98
CA LYS A 313 19.01 10.08 -15.70
C LYS A 313 20.25 10.92 -15.37
N CYS A 314 20.64 10.99 -14.10
CA CYS A 314 21.83 11.75 -13.67
C CYS A 314 23.12 11.18 -14.25
N LYS A 315 23.25 9.84 -14.24
CA LYS A 315 24.35 9.15 -14.91
C LYS A 315 24.38 9.47 -16.41
N GLY A 316 23.22 9.50 -17.06
CA GLY A 316 23.11 9.90 -18.46
C GLY A 316 23.66 11.30 -18.74
N ILE A 317 23.42 12.28 -17.86
CA ILE A 317 24.00 13.63 -17.99
C ILE A 317 25.53 13.59 -17.78
N GLN A 318 26.00 12.91 -16.74
CA GLN A 318 27.42 12.77 -16.45
C GLN A 318 28.19 12.12 -17.62
N ASP A 319 27.62 11.09 -18.24
CA ASP A 319 28.21 10.40 -19.38
C ASP A 319 28.32 11.37 -20.60
N GLN A 320 27.33 12.26 -20.83
CA GLN A 320 27.41 13.30 -21.86
C GLN A 320 28.52 14.32 -21.56
N CYS A 321 28.62 14.82 -20.32
CA CYS A 321 29.67 15.78 -19.93
C CYS A 321 31.07 15.17 -20.09
N THR A 322 31.23 13.91 -19.67
CA THR A 322 32.50 13.17 -19.80
C THR A 322 32.89 12.95 -21.26
N ALA A 323 31.91 12.68 -22.13
CA ALA A 323 32.11 12.55 -23.57
C ALA A 323 32.33 13.90 -24.29
N LYS A 324 32.37 15.02 -23.57
CA LYS A 324 32.41 16.39 -24.12
C LYS A 324 31.24 16.70 -25.05
N ASN A 325 30.11 16.03 -24.87
CA ASN A 325 28.86 16.38 -25.53
C ASN A 325 28.03 17.27 -24.61
N PHE A 326 28.04 18.56 -24.89
CA PHE A 326 27.40 19.56 -24.04
C PHE A 326 26.01 19.96 -24.54
N ASN A 327 25.35 19.15 -25.37
CA ASN A 327 23.98 19.42 -25.80
C ASN A 327 22.99 18.57 -24.98
N GLY A 328 22.34 19.14 -23.97
CA GLY A 328 21.41 18.38 -23.13
C GLY A 328 20.45 19.21 -22.27
N PRO A 329 19.74 18.57 -21.32
CA PRO A 329 19.92 17.20 -20.86
C PRO A 329 19.40 16.12 -21.83
N PRO A 330 19.94 14.89 -21.78
CA PRO A 330 19.37 13.75 -22.48
C PRO A 330 17.94 13.46 -21.99
N ASN A 331 17.08 13.02 -22.92
CA ASN A 331 15.66 12.73 -22.64
C ASN A 331 14.91 13.91 -22.01
N LYS A 332 15.22 15.15 -22.43
CA LYS A 332 14.61 16.37 -21.90
C LYS A 332 13.07 16.26 -21.90
N ASN A 333 12.47 16.56 -20.76
CA ASN A 333 11.03 16.53 -20.47
C ASN A 333 10.36 15.16 -20.64
N LYS A 334 11.13 14.07 -20.73
CA LYS A 334 10.56 12.73 -20.79
C LYS A 334 10.16 12.27 -19.39
N VAL A 335 8.89 11.89 -19.22
CA VAL A 335 8.42 11.18 -18.02
C VAL A 335 9.04 9.79 -18.02
N LEU A 336 9.73 9.43 -16.95
CA LEU A 336 10.42 8.14 -16.79
C LEU A 336 9.71 7.23 -15.78
N THR A 337 8.78 7.75 -14.97
CA THR A 337 7.90 6.89 -14.16
C THR A 337 7.10 5.95 -15.06
N PRO A 338 7.14 4.63 -14.83
CA PRO A 338 6.33 3.68 -15.57
C PRO A 338 4.84 4.01 -15.49
N GLU A 339 4.12 3.77 -16.59
CA GLU A 339 2.67 3.90 -16.60
C GLU A 339 2.04 2.87 -15.66
N LYS A 340 1.18 3.35 -14.77
CA LYS A 340 0.42 2.53 -13.82
C LYS A 340 -0.83 2.04 -14.53
N ASN A 341 -1.07 0.73 -14.51
CA ASN A 341 -2.23 0.11 -15.13
C ASN A 341 -3.23 -0.30 -14.07
N ALA A 342 -4.53 -0.18 -14.38
CA ALA A 342 -5.57 -0.71 -13.52
C ALA A 342 -5.40 -2.22 -13.31
N ILE A 343 -5.70 -2.65 -12.09
CA ILE A 343 -5.72 -4.05 -11.70
C ILE A 343 -7.15 -4.51 -11.41
N ASP A 344 -7.36 -5.82 -11.45
CA ASP A 344 -8.50 -6.43 -10.78
C ASP A 344 -8.21 -6.46 -9.27
N VAL A 345 -9.02 -5.75 -8.49
CA VAL A 345 -8.87 -5.67 -7.03
C VAL A 345 -9.51 -6.86 -6.29
N GLY A 346 -10.04 -7.82 -7.04
CA GLY A 346 -10.58 -9.07 -6.53
C GLY A 346 -11.80 -8.86 -5.66
N LYS A 347 -11.77 -9.41 -4.43
CA LYS A 347 -12.91 -9.36 -3.52
C LYS A 347 -13.18 -7.92 -3.06
N ILE A 348 -14.42 -7.48 -3.28
CA ILE A 348 -14.97 -6.24 -2.73
C ILE A 348 -15.74 -6.58 -1.47
N MET A 349 -15.34 -6.02 -0.34
CA MET A 349 -16.03 -6.24 0.93
C MET A 349 -17.38 -5.53 0.92
N ALA A 350 -18.42 -6.22 1.40
CA ALA A 350 -19.76 -5.67 1.41
C ALA A 350 -19.83 -4.48 2.38
N THR A 351 -20.12 -3.29 1.85
CA THR A 351 -20.29 -2.07 2.65
C THR A 351 -21.73 -1.96 3.13
N VAL A 352 -21.91 -1.62 4.41
CA VAL A 352 -23.23 -1.51 5.06
C VAL A 352 -23.42 -0.08 5.54
N GLY A 353 -24.10 0.78 4.76
CA GLY A 353 -24.41 2.14 5.23
C GLY A 353 -24.89 3.12 4.15
N GLY A 354 -26.13 3.60 4.32
CA GLY A 354 -26.68 4.94 4.02
C GLY A 354 -26.62 5.58 2.63
N GLY A 355 -25.54 5.43 1.86
CA GLY A 355 -25.41 5.98 0.51
C GLY A 355 -25.68 4.88 -0.51
N ILE A 356 -26.41 5.21 -1.59
CA ILE A 356 -26.71 4.26 -2.66
C ILE A 356 -25.38 3.76 -3.25
N VAL A 357 -24.94 2.57 -2.83
CA VAL A 357 -23.88 1.83 -3.50
C VAL A 357 -24.50 1.20 -4.74
N ASP A 358 -24.49 1.92 -5.86
CA ASP A 358 -24.64 1.21 -7.14
C ASP A 358 -23.41 0.31 -7.25
N SER A 359 -23.57 -0.99 -6.97
CA SER A 359 -22.49 -1.97 -7.06
C SER A 359 -21.69 -1.75 -8.35
N PRO A 360 -20.39 -1.42 -8.29
CA PRO A 360 -19.60 -1.43 -9.50
C PRO A 360 -19.51 -2.89 -9.95
N THR A 361 -20.25 -3.21 -11.01
CA THR A 361 -20.02 -4.45 -11.74
C THR A 361 -18.59 -4.36 -12.28
N PRO A 362 -17.73 -5.37 -12.09
CA PRO A 362 -16.41 -5.38 -12.71
C PRO A 362 -16.57 -5.09 -14.19
N LYS A 363 -15.82 -4.12 -14.72
CA LYS A 363 -15.72 -3.90 -16.17
C LYS A 363 -15.01 -5.12 -16.78
N THR A 364 -15.75 -6.21 -16.92
CA THR A 364 -15.41 -7.31 -17.81
C THR A 364 -15.93 -6.92 -19.19
N SER A 365 -15.03 -6.90 -20.16
CA SER A 365 -15.36 -6.77 -21.58
C SER A 365 -16.18 -7.98 -22.01
N ALA A 366 -17.49 -7.92 -21.83
CA ALA A 366 -18.43 -8.92 -22.34
C ALA A 366 -19.48 -8.19 -23.20
N THR A 367 -19.30 -8.30 -24.52
CA THR A 367 -20.26 -7.89 -25.54
C THR A 367 -21.61 -8.55 -25.26
N LYS A 368 -22.57 -7.80 -24.73
CA LYS A 368 -23.95 -8.29 -24.55
C LYS A 368 -24.70 -8.12 -25.86
N LYS A 369 -25.12 -9.25 -26.41
CA LYS A 369 -26.02 -9.39 -27.56
C LYS A 369 -27.39 -8.85 -27.16
N GLU A 370 -27.91 -7.90 -27.94
CA GLU A 370 -29.29 -7.42 -27.86
C GLU A 370 -30.29 -8.56 -28.00
N THR A 371 -31.34 -8.52 -27.18
CA THR A 371 -32.67 -8.93 -27.64
C THR A 371 -33.72 -8.04 -26.98
N THR A 372 -34.45 -7.38 -27.87
CA THR A 372 -35.63 -6.53 -27.70
C THR A 372 -36.82 -7.27 -27.08
N ALA A 373 -37.57 -6.61 -26.20
CA ALA A 373 -39.03 -6.46 -26.31
C ALA A 373 -39.57 -5.54 -25.21
N ALA A 374 -40.30 -4.50 -25.62
CA ALA A 374 -41.03 -3.58 -24.77
C ALA A 374 -42.52 -3.62 -25.13
N LYS A 375 -43.42 -3.59 -24.13
CA LYS A 375 -44.74 -2.89 -24.12
C LYS A 375 -45.48 -3.08 -22.77
N PRO A 376 -46.50 -2.26 -22.40
CA PRO A 376 -46.40 -1.40 -21.21
C PRO A 376 -47.67 -1.34 -20.28
N THR A 377 -47.49 -0.87 -19.01
CA THR A 377 -48.41 -0.03 -18.15
C THR A 377 -49.78 -0.65 -17.70
N PRO A 378 -50.52 -0.21 -16.63
CA PRO A 378 -50.43 0.92 -15.67
C PRO A 378 -50.49 0.62 -14.15
N ALA A 379 -50.46 1.73 -13.38
CA ALA A 379 -50.38 1.97 -11.93
C ALA A 379 -51.63 1.71 -11.05
N ALA A 380 -51.42 1.71 -9.72
CA ALA A 380 -52.33 2.12 -8.61
C ALA A 380 -51.48 2.27 -7.31
N GLU A 381 -51.42 3.46 -6.66
CA GLU A 381 -52.16 3.88 -5.42
C GLU A 381 -51.89 2.96 -4.21
N ALA A 382 -51.05 3.34 -3.23
CA ALA A 382 -51.27 4.20 -2.05
C ALA A 382 -52.01 3.50 -0.89
N GLU A 383 -51.38 3.43 0.29
CA GLU A 383 -52.04 3.61 1.61
C GLU A 383 -51.01 3.77 2.75
N GLU A 384 -51.34 4.67 3.67
CA GLU A 384 -50.59 5.18 4.84
C GLU A 384 -50.76 4.26 6.08
N GLU A 385 -49.87 4.33 7.08
CA GLU A 385 -50.26 4.73 8.44
C GLU A 385 -49.12 4.85 9.49
N TYR A 386 -49.31 5.84 10.37
CA TYR A 386 -48.85 6.03 11.76
C TYR A 386 -47.38 6.34 12.12
N THR A 387 -47.14 7.52 12.73
CA THR A 387 -47.09 7.73 14.20
C THR A 387 -46.53 9.11 14.59
N ALA A 388 -47.02 9.69 15.69
CA ALA A 388 -46.38 10.66 16.58
C ALA A 388 -47.30 10.92 17.81
N PRO A 389 -46.87 11.54 18.93
CA PRO A 389 -45.50 11.81 19.42
C PRO A 389 -45.32 11.54 20.94
N GLU A 390 -44.10 11.82 21.43
CA GLU A 390 -43.79 12.75 22.54
C GLU A 390 -42.87 12.22 23.67
N ALA A 391 -41.92 13.10 24.00
CA ALA A 391 -40.86 13.05 25.02
C ALA A 391 -41.42 13.63 26.37
N PRO A 392 -40.66 14.12 27.41
CA PRO A 392 -39.21 14.37 27.48
C PRO A 392 -38.51 14.21 28.87
N GLU A 393 -37.22 14.55 28.86
CA GLU A 393 -36.46 15.35 29.86
C GLU A 393 -35.52 14.70 30.93
N THR A 394 -34.47 15.49 31.15
CA THR A 394 -33.12 15.41 31.77
C THR A 394 -33.12 15.78 33.28
N PRO A 395 -32.02 16.18 33.99
CA PRO A 395 -30.56 15.90 33.93
C PRO A 395 -29.93 15.62 35.34
N ALA A 396 -28.61 15.38 35.41
CA ALA A 396 -27.82 15.61 36.63
C ALA A 396 -26.44 16.28 36.40
N LYS A 397 -26.15 17.24 37.28
CA LYS A 397 -24.89 17.94 37.66
C LYS A 397 -23.69 16.97 37.86
N THR A 398 -22.39 17.33 37.89
CA THR A 398 -21.65 18.49 38.46
C THR A 398 -20.16 18.45 38.07
N THR A 399 -19.58 19.66 38.02
CA THR A 399 -18.23 20.28 38.13
C THR A 399 -17.01 19.57 38.84
N PRO A 400 -15.77 20.17 38.92
CA PRO A 400 -14.50 19.60 38.43
C PRO A 400 -13.30 19.61 39.44
N ALA A 401 -12.09 19.16 39.02
CA ALA A 401 -10.75 19.53 39.56
C ALA A 401 -9.66 18.82 38.71
N GLU A 402 -8.68 19.47 38.08
CA GLU A 402 -7.45 20.13 38.57
C GLU A 402 -6.35 19.17 39.10
N ALA A 403 -5.23 19.07 38.35
CA ALA A 403 -3.86 18.79 38.83
C ALA A 403 -2.89 18.98 37.62
N ALA A 404 -2.07 20.03 37.57
CA ALA A 404 -0.73 20.16 38.16
C ALA A 404 0.37 19.36 37.44
N ALA A 405 1.29 20.10 36.81
CA ALA A 405 2.58 19.63 36.27
C ALA A 405 3.58 19.30 37.40
N PRO A 406 4.64 18.53 37.09
CA PRO A 406 5.98 19.14 37.07
C PRO A 406 6.94 18.64 35.97
N LYS A 407 8.05 19.37 35.88
CA LYS A 407 9.17 19.41 34.91
C LYS A 407 10.33 18.43 35.29
N PRO A 408 11.52 18.41 34.63
CA PRO A 408 12.19 17.20 34.12
C PRO A 408 13.53 16.87 34.82
N THR A 409 14.18 15.77 34.43
CA THR A 409 15.62 15.55 34.69
C THR A 409 16.31 14.88 33.49
N ALA A 410 17.43 15.51 33.10
CA ALA A 410 18.51 15.02 32.23
C ALA A 410 19.22 13.79 32.86
N ASP A 411 20.24 13.14 32.34
CA ASP A 411 21.16 13.21 31.20
C ASP A 411 21.88 11.83 31.25
N ASP A 412 22.44 11.33 30.14
CA ASP A 412 23.73 10.63 30.16
C ASP A 412 24.14 10.21 28.74
N SER A 413 25.03 11.02 28.20
CA SER A 413 25.91 10.78 27.05
C SER A 413 27.04 9.82 27.39
N TYR A 414 27.47 8.99 26.43
CA TYR A 414 28.86 8.54 26.39
C TYR A 414 29.40 8.61 24.96
N GLU A 415 30.51 9.31 24.85
CA GLU A 415 31.26 9.63 23.64
C GLU A 415 32.65 9.02 23.75
N SER A 416 33.20 8.54 22.64
CA SER A 416 34.64 8.30 22.50
C SER A 416 35.04 8.32 21.02
N GLU A 417 35.89 9.29 20.65
CA GLU A 417 36.71 9.35 19.42
C GLU A 417 38.19 8.91 19.73
N PRO A 418 39.20 9.10 18.85
CA PRO A 418 39.48 8.35 17.62
C PRO A 418 40.95 7.83 17.58
N GLU A 419 41.32 6.97 16.62
CA GLU A 419 42.74 6.72 16.28
C GLU A 419 42.99 6.73 14.76
N THR A 420 44.11 7.36 14.37
CA THR A 420 44.54 7.75 13.03
C THR A 420 45.54 6.80 12.37
N GLU A 421 45.37 6.63 11.04
CA GLU A 421 46.31 6.41 9.92
C GLU A 421 47.54 5.48 10.04
N LYS A 422 47.69 4.58 9.03
CA LYS A 422 48.87 4.50 8.13
C LYS A 422 48.52 3.95 6.74
N GLU A 423 49.00 4.66 5.71
CA GLU A 423 49.10 4.23 4.31
C GLU A 423 50.14 3.12 4.13
N ASP A 424 49.90 2.15 3.24
CA ASP A 424 50.95 1.37 2.58
C ASP A 424 50.50 0.84 1.20
N GLU A 425 51.49 0.74 0.30
CA GLU A 425 51.42 0.66 -1.17
C GLU A 425 50.64 -0.51 -1.81
N LYS A 426 50.04 -0.19 -2.96
CA LYS A 426 49.35 -1.07 -3.92
C LYS A 426 50.35 -1.84 -4.82
N PRO A 427 50.23 -3.17 -4.98
CA PRO A 427 50.79 -3.88 -6.12
C PRO A 427 49.80 -4.00 -7.29
N ALA A 428 50.34 -4.00 -8.51
CA ALA A 428 49.62 -3.96 -9.78
C ALA A 428 48.69 -5.16 -10.05
N THR A 429 47.53 -4.86 -10.64
CA THR A 429 46.52 -5.82 -11.13
C THR A 429 46.99 -6.52 -12.42
N PRO A 430 46.89 -7.86 -12.56
CA PRO A 430 47.03 -8.51 -13.87
C PRO A 430 45.77 -8.33 -14.72
N ALA A 431 45.94 -8.23 -16.03
CA ALA A 431 44.87 -8.07 -17.01
C ALA A 431 43.85 -9.25 -16.97
N PRO A 432 42.54 -8.99 -17.25
CA PRO A 432 41.54 -10.05 -17.25
C PRO A 432 41.71 -10.96 -18.47
N ALA A 433 41.64 -12.27 -18.23
CA ALA A 433 41.55 -13.29 -19.27
C ALA A 433 40.15 -13.27 -19.91
N GLU A 434 40.09 -13.36 -21.24
CA GLU A 434 38.87 -13.46 -22.02
C GLU A 434 38.03 -14.69 -21.60
N SER A 435 36.73 -14.48 -21.40
CA SER A 435 35.76 -15.55 -21.18
C SER A 435 35.27 -16.10 -22.52
N PRO A 436 35.07 -17.42 -22.68
CA PRO A 436 34.53 -17.96 -23.92
C PRO A 436 33.06 -17.54 -24.12
N ALA A 437 32.72 -17.20 -25.36
CA ALA A 437 31.37 -16.84 -25.77
C ALA A 437 30.40 -18.02 -25.53
N TYR A 438 29.31 -17.77 -24.80
CA TYR A 438 28.19 -18.68 -24.68
C TYR A 438 27.19 -18.35 -25.79
N ASP A 439 26.93 -19.31 -26.69
CA ASP A 439 25.81 -19.20 -27.63
C ASP A 439 24.47 -19.26 -26.87
N ALA A 440 23.55 -18.37 -27.22
CA ALA A 440 22.20 -18.35 -26.66
C ALA A 440 21.47 -19.66 -26.99
N PRO A 441 20.69 -20.24 -26.06
CA PRO A 441 19.97 -21.47 -26.33
C PRO A 441 18.90 -21.25 -27.41
N VAL A 442 18.92 -22.12 -28.43
CA VAL A 442 17.88 -22.21 -29.45
C VAL A 442 16.65 -22.84 -28.81
N HIS A 443 15.53 -22.12 -28.76
CA HIS A 443 14.26 -22.65 -28.27
C HIS A 443 13.60 -23.53 -29.33
N THR A 444 13.60 -24.85 -29.11
CA THR A 444 12.78 -25.80 -29.88
C THR A 444 11.47 -26.04 -29.12
N ILE A 445 10.34 -25.68 -29.73
CA ILE A 445 9.01 -25.98 -29.19
C ILE A 445 8.62 -27.38 -29.68
N THR A 446 8.48 -28.32 -28.75
CA THR A 446 7.95 -29.66 -29.04
C THR A 446 6.60 -29.79 -28.33
N VAL A 447 5.51 -29.89 -29.10
CA VAL A 447 4.16 -30.10 -28.55
C VAL A 447 3.85 -31.58 -28.54
N ALA A 448 3.67 -32.18 -27.36
CA ALA A 448 3.17 -33.55 -27.23
C ALA A 448 1.62 -33.56 -27.18
N PRO A 449 0.93 -34.53 -27.79
CA PRO A 449 -0.53 -34.59 -27.80
C PRO A 449 -1.10 -34.92 -26.41
N SER A 450 -2.21 -34.26 -26.06
CA SER A 450 -2.81 -34.30 -24.72
C SER A 450 -3.65 -35.56 -24.39
N ALA A 451 -3.72 -36.57 -25.27
CA ALA A 451 -4.31 -37.89 -24.99
C ALA A 451 -4.05 -38.91 -26.12
N PRO A 452 -4.12 -40.24 -25.87
CA PRO A 452 -4.05 -41.27 -26.90
C PRO A 452 -5.23 -41.16 -27.88
N GLY A 453 -4.94 -40.94 -29.17
CA GLY A 453 -5.94 -40.85 -30.24
C GLY A 453 -6.39 -39.45 -30.64
N ALA A 454 -5.81 -38.39 -30.05
CA ALA A 454 -6.04 -37.03 -30.52
C ALA A 454 -5.38 -36.80 -31.91
N PRO A 455 -6.07 -36.17 -32.88
CA PRO A 455 -5.47 -35.83 -34.17
C PRO A 455 -4.30 -34.87 -33.98
N ALA A 456 -3.26 -35.01 -34.82
CA ALA A 456 -2.10 -34.13 -34.79
C ALA A 456 -2.53 -32.66 -34.99
N PRO A 457 -1.95 -31.70 -34.24
CA PRO A 457 -2.27 -30.29 -34.44
C PRO A 457 -1.87 -29.88 -35.86
N THR A 458 -2.82 -29.30 -36.59
CA THR A 458 -2.56 -28.64 -37.87
C THR A 458 -1.82 -27.33 -37.63
N ASP A 459 -0.80 -27.04 -38.44
CA ASP A 459 -0.04 -25.79 -38.37
C ASP A 459 -0.98 -24.57 -38.47
N ALA A 460 -0.90 -23.67 -37.48
CA ALA A 460 -1.64 -22.42 -37.51
C ALA A 460 -1.08 -21.50 -38.61
N PRO A 461 -1.92 -20.89 -39.46
CA PRO A 461 -1.43 -19.93 -40.46
C PRO A 461 -0.83 -18.71 -39.76
N GLN A 462 0.45 -18.43 -40.07
CA GLN A 462 1.26 -17.33 -39.50
C GLN A 462 0.74 -15.90 -39.81
N VAL A 463 -0.37 -15.74 -40.53
CA VAL A 463 -0.93 -14.44 -40.89
C VAL A 463 -2.45 -14.44 -40.72
N CYS A 464 -2.96 -13.51 -39.90
CA CYS A 464 -4.39 -13.30 -39.70
C CYS A 464 -5.04 -12.83 -41.02
N PRO A 465 -6.05 -13.53 -41.57
CA PRO A 465 -6.68 -13.14 -42.82
C PRO A 465 -7.31 -11.75 -42.78
N LYS A 466 -7.21 -11.00 -43.87
CA LYS A 466 -7.70 -9.62 -43.98
C LYS A 466 -9.21 -9.56 -43.70
N GLY A 467 -9.60 -8.81 -42.65
CA GLY A 467 -10.99 -8.63 -42.22
C GLY A 467 -11.37 -9.37 -40.93
N TRP A 468 -10.46 -10.16 -40.34
CA TRP A 468 -10.70 -10.88 -39.08
C TRP A 468 -9.85 -10.29 -37.95
N LYS A 469 -10.37 -10.33 -36.71
CA LYS A 469 -9.59 -10.07 -35.49
C LYS A 469 -9.15 -11.41 -34.89
N CYS A 470 -7.87 -11.72 -34.98
CA CYS A 470 -7.29 -12.87 -34.28
C CYS A 470 -6.87 -12.43 -32.87
N VAL A 471 -7.15 -13.26 -31.86
CA VAL A 471 -6.70 -13.05 -30.46
C VAL A 471 -5.72 -14.17 -30.13
N THR A 472 -4.56 -13.80 -29.58
CA THR A 472 -3.57 -14.76 -29.10
C THR A 472 -3.72 -14.90 -27.59
N GLU A 473 -4.07 -16.09 -27.13
CA GLU A 473 -4.15 -16.41 -25.71
C GLU A 473 -2.87 -17.15 -25.32
N THR A 474 -2.06 -16.57 -24.44
CA THR A 474 -0.82 -17.20 -23.95
C THR A 474 -1.08 -17.73 -22.55
N VAL A 475 -1.07 -19.05 -22.39
CA VAL A 475 -1.20 -19.71 -21.09
C VAL A 475 0.18 -20.18 -20.65
N ILE A 476 0.68 -19.64 -19.55
CA ILE A 476 1.97 -20.03 -18.95
C ILE A 476 1.68 -21.04 -17.84
N PHE A 477 2.30 -22.22 -17.92
CA PHE A 477 2.29 -23.20 -16.84
C PHE A 477 3.67 -23.28 -16.21
N THR A 478 3.75 -23.17 -14.89
CA THR A 478 4.98 -23.38 -14.12
C THR A 478 5.00 -24.80 -13.59
N GLN A 479 5.99 -25.60 -13.99
CA GLN A 479 6.20 -26.95 -13.46
C GLN A 479 7.47 -26.99 -12.62
N THR A 480 7.34 -27.24 -11.31
CA THR A 480 8.48 -27.46 -10.42
C THR A 480 8.92 -28.91 -10.52
N VAL A 481 10.15 -29.14 -10.96
CA VAL A 481 10.77 -30.48 -11.02
C VAL A 481 11.82 -30.59 -9.91
N TYR A 482 11.66 -31.57 -9.02
CA TYR A 482 12.69 -31.94 -8.06
C TYR A 482 13.62 -32.97 -8.69
N VAL A 483 14.92 -32.71 -8.68
CA VAL A 483 15.95 -33.64 -9.13
C VAL A 483 16.81 -34.02 -7.94
N THR A 484 16.78 -35.30 -7.55
CA THR A 484 17.72 -35.84 -6.57
C THR A 484 19.03 -36.11 -7.29
N ALA A 485 20.09 -35.35 -6.97
CA ALA A 485 21.42 -35.64 -7.47
C ALA A 485 22.10 -36.66 -6.54
N GLU A 486 22.32 -37.88 -7.02
CA GLU A 486 23.27 -38.79 -6.39
C GLU A 486 24.70 -38.36 -6.74
N TYR A 487 25.49 -38.02 -5.72
CA TYR A 487 26.87 -37.59 -5.88
C TYR A 487 27.80 -38.79 -5.72
N ASP A 488 28.42 -39.23 -6.81
CA ASP A 488 29.44 -40.28 -6.79
C ASP A 488 30.79 -39.71 -6.34
N SER A 489 31.18 -40.02 -5.11
CA SER A 489 32.36 -39.45 -4.46
C SER A 489 33.64 -40.20 -4.86
N TYR A 490 34.17 -39.99 -6.07
CA TYR A 490 35.57 -40.34 -6.36
C TYR A 490 36.15 -39.49 -7.50
N LYS A 491 36.82 -38.39 -7.12
CA LYS A 491 38.04 -37.80 -7.71
C LYS A 491 38.03 -36.28 -7.54
N ARG A 492 38.76 -35.79 -6.55
CA ARG A 492 39.57 -34.55 -6.61
C ARG A 492 40.45 -34.48 -5.35
N SER A 493 41.48 -35.32 -5.32
CA SER A 493 42.70 -34.96 -4.60
C SER A 493 43.39 -33.86 -5.39
N ASN A 494 43.97 -32.89 -4.67
CA ASN A 494 44.90 -31.85 -5.15
C ASN A 494 44.33 -30.50 -5.58
N VAL A 495 43.49 -29.83 -4.77
CA VAL A 495 43.48 -28.35 -4.76
C VAL A 495 43.13 -27.79 -3.37
N HIS A 496 43.85 -28.16 -2.30
CA HIS A 496 43.85 -27.35 -1.06
C HIS A 496 45.18 -27.52 -0.31
N ARG A 497 46.20 -26.80 -0.79
CA ARG A 497 47.37 -26.49 0.04
C ARG A 497 47.88 -25.11 -0.35
N ARG A 498 47.30 -24.07 0.28
CA ARG A 498 47.90 -22.75 0.59
C ARG A 498 46.79 -21.79 1.01
N ARG A 499 46.56 -21.66 2.32
CA ARG A 499 46.24 -20.42 3.04
C ARG A 499 45.97 -20.75 4.52
N HIS A 500 47.04 -21.10 5.21
CA HIS A 500 47.20 -20.89 6.66
C HIS A 500 48.69 -20.63 6.89
N ALA A 501 49.07 -19.36 6.91
CA ALA A 501 50.28 -18.87 7.55
C ALA A 501 50.17 -17.34 7.67
N HIS A 502 50.49 -16.82 8.86
CA HIS A 502 50.56 -15.43 9.31
C HIS A 502 49.38 -14.87 10.11
N ARG A 503 49.33 -15.29 11.39
CA ARG A 503 49.23 -14.37 12.54
C ARG A 503 50.17 -14.91 13.64
N HIS A 504 51.26 -14.18 13.87
CA HIS A 504 51.90 -14.06 15.18
C HIS A 504 51.86 -12.57 15.53
#